data_AF-A0A2S9JZZ1-F1
#
_entry.id   AF-A0A2S9JZZ1-F1
#
_cell.length_a   1.000
_cell.length_b   1.000
_cell.length_c   1.000
_cell.angle_alpha   90.00
_cell.angle_beta   90.00
_cell.angle_gamma   90.00
#
_symmetry.space_group_name_H-M   'P 1'
#
loop_
_entity.id
_entity.type
_entity.pdbx_description
1 polymer ?
#
loop_
_entity_poly.entity_id
_entity_poly.type
_entity_poly.pdbx_seq_one_letter_code
_entity_poly.pdbx_strand_id
1 'polypeptide(L)' 'MADETLTRSELCSKLQQQTQQAITEHAEAKRAAKARALQRKATRFCASNKQAQGIRTFAQALKLLGVQPIDD' A
#
# COMPACT_ATOMS: atom_id res chain seq x y z
N MET A 1 -20.74 0.53 18.85
CA MET A 1 -19.70 1.20 18.04
C MET A 1 -19.29 0.17 17.02
N ALA A 2 -19.50 0.44 15.72
CA ALA A 2 -19.27 -0.53 14.68
C ALA A 2 -17.77 -0.83 14.63
N ASP A 3 -17.43 -2.07 14.98
CA ASP A 3 -16.18 -2.71 14.64
C ASP A 3 -16.11 -2.75 13.10
N GLU A 4 -15.67 -1.65 12.50
CA GLU A 4 -15.35 -1.60 11.08
C GLU A 4 -14.09 -2.42 10.88
N THR A 5 -14.25 -3.75 10.90
CA THR A 5 -13.31 -4.66 10.26
C THR A 5 -13.22 -4.22 8.81
N LEU A 6 -12.25 -3.35 8.52
CA LEU A 6 -12.03 -2.81 7.19
C LEU A 6 -11.95 -4.00 6.25
N THR A 7 -12.91 -4.07 5.32
CA THR A 7 -12.89 -5.15 4.34
C THR A 7 -11.55 -5.08 3.62
N ARG A 8 -11.02 -6.22 3.19
CA ARG A 8 -9.72 -6.27 2.51
C ARG A 8 -9.64 -5.35 1.29
N SER A 9 -10.78 -5.02 0.68
CA SER A 9 -10.93 -4.03 -0.38
C SER A 9 -10.71 -2.60 0.11
N GLU A 10 -11.31 -2.24 1.25
CA GLU A 10 -11.12 -0.94 1.91
C GLU A 10 -9.67 -0.75 2.34
N LEU A 11 -9.07 -1.79 2.95
CA LEU A 11 -7.67 -1.75 3.37
C LEU A 11 -6.73 -1.55 2.18
N CYS A 12 -6.98 -2.24 1.06
CA CYS A 12 -6.25 -2.04 -0.20
C CYS A 12 -6.31 -0.57 -0.67
N SER A 13 -7.49 0.05 -0.62
CA SER A 13 -7.68 1.44 -1.05
C SER A 13 -6.96 2.43 -0.13
N LYS A 14 -7.06 2.24 1.19
CA LYS A 14 -6.33 3.05 2.18
C LYS A 14 -4.81 2.93 2.01
N LEU A 15 -4.30 1.72 1.92
CA LEU A 15 -2.87 1.46 1.70
C LEU A 15 -2.38 2.01 0.36
N GLN A 16 -3.21 1.97 -0.68
CA GLN A 16 -2.88 2.58 -1.96
C GLN A 16 -2.68 4.09 -1.85
N GLN A 17 -3.59 4.79 -1.17
CA GLN A 17 -3.49 6.23 -0.93
C GLN A 17 -2.27 6.56 -0.06
N GLN A 18 -2.07 5.84 1.05
CA GLN A 18 -0.91 6.04 1.92
C GLN A 18 0.40 5.83 1.16
N THR A 19 0.49 4.76 0.37
CA THR A 19 1.68 4.48 -0.45
C THR A 19 1.90 5.57 -1.49
N GLN A 20 0.84 6.09 -2.11
CA GLN A 20 0.94 7.19 -3.08
C GLN A 20 1.48 8.47 -2.43
N GLN A 21 0.98 8.82 -1.24
CA GLN A 21 1.43 9.98 -0.47
C GLN A 21 2.89 9.82 -0.06
N ALA A 22 3.24 8.71 0.58
CA ALA A 22 4.62 8.40 0.97
C ALA A 22 5.58 8.45 -0.24
N ILE A 23 5.18 7.91 -1.39
CA ILE A 23 5.98 7.99 -2.63
C ILE A 23 6.19 9.43 -3.08
N THR A 24 5.19 10.29 -2.88
CA THR A 24 5.22 11.69 -3.30
C THR A 24 6.06 12.52 -2.35
N GLU A 25 5.95 12.29 -1.04
CA GLU A 25 6.78 12.94 -0.01
C GLU A 25 8.24 12.48 -0.07
N HIS A 26 8.49 11.20 -0.34
CA HIS A 26 9.83 10.62 -0.43
C HIS A 26 10.36 10.56 -1.88
N ALA A 27 9.80 11.36 -2.80
CA ALA A 27 10.02 11.26 -4.24
C ALA A 27 11.48 11.34 -4.71
N GLU A 28 12.36 11.98 -3.93
CA GLU A 28 13.77 12.15 -4.27
C GLU A 28 14.62 10.88 -4.06
N ALA A 29 14.11 9.91 -3.31
CA ALA A 29 14.87 8.70 -3.01
C ALA A 29 14.80 7.68 -4.15
N LYS A 30 15.93 7.02 -4.48
CA LYS A 30 15.99 5.78 -5.29
C LYS A 30 14.97 4.72 -4.85
N ARG A 31 14.54 4.78 -3.58
CA ARG A 31 13.51 3.94 -2.95
C ARG A 31 12.09 4.26 -3.45
N ALA A 32 11.79 5.50 -3.84
CA ALA A 32 10.48 5.90 -4.39
C ALA A 32 10.18 5.21 -5.73
N ALA A 33 11.17 5.06 -6.61
CA ALA A 33 10.99 4.30 -7.86
C ALA A 33 10.61 2.84 -7.60
N LYS A 34 11.28 2.19 -6.63
CA LYS A 34 10.97 0.81 -6.23
C LYS A 34 9.59 0.70 -5.56
N ALA A 35 9.24 1.66 -4.71
CA ALA A 35 7.93 1.73 -4.08
C ALA A 35 6.80 1.94 -5.11
N ARG A 36 7.00 2.80 -6.13
CA ARG A 36 6.06 2.98 -7.27
C ARG A 36 5.82 1.69 -8.05
N ALA A 37 6.88 0.92 -8.31
CA ALA A 37 6.75 -0.37 -8.98
C ALA A 37 5.92 -1.36 -8.15
N LEU A 38 6.17 -1.42 -6.84
CA LEU A 38 5.41 -2.25 -5.90
C LEU A 38 3.96 -1.77 -5.77
N GLN A 39 3.71 -0.47 -5.72
CA GLN A 39 2.38 0.13 -5.67
C GLN A 39 1.52 -0.33 -6.85
N ARG A 40 2.03 -0.21 -8.08
CA ARG A 40 1.33 -0.67 -9.29
C ARG A 40 1.02 -2.16 -9.26
N LYS A 41 1.96 -2.97 -8.74
CA LYS A 41 1.79 -4.42 -8.58
C LYS A 41 0.72 -4.74 -7.52
N ALA A 42 0.73 -4.04 -6.40
CA ALA A 42 -0.22 -4.17 -5.32
C ALA A 42 -1.64 -3.81 -5.77
N THR A 43 -1.82 -2.70 -6.49
CA THR A 43 -3.11 -2.31 -7.09
C THR A 43 -3.67 -3.40 -8.01
N ARG A 44 -2.83 -4.02 -8.84
CA ARG A 44 -3.26 -5.16 -9.69
C ARG A 44 -3.72 -6.36 -8.85
N PHE A 45 -3.02 -6.68 -7.77
CA PHE A 45 -3.42 -7.77 -6.87
C PHE A 45 -4.74 -7.48 -6.16
N CYS A 46 -4.92 -6.26 -5.65
CA CYS A 46 -6.19 -5.82 -5.06
C CYS A 46 -7.35 -5.92 -6.06
N ALA A 47 -7.13 -5.54 -7.33
CA ALA A 47 -8.13 -5.66 -8.40
C ALA A 47 -8.40 -7.11 -8.84
N SER A 48 -7.45 -8.02 -8.66
CA SER A 48 -7.53 -9.42 -9.13
C SER A 48 -8.04 -10.39 -8.05
N ASN A 49 -8.83 -9.93 -7.08
CA ASN A 49 -9.26 -10.70 -5.89
C ASN A 49 -8.12 -11.25 -5.02
N LYS A 50 -6.87 -10.79 -5.23
CA LYS A 50 -5.68 -11.18 -4.46
C LYS A 50 -5.35 -10.11 -3.42
N GLN A 51 -6.36 -9.63 -2.69
CA GLN A 51 -6.23 -8.49 -1.77
C GLN A 51 -5.15 -8.73 -0.71
N ALA A 52 -5.06 -9.94 -0.14
CA ALA A 52 -4.01 -10.28 0.84
C ALA A 52 -2.59 -10.10 0.29
N GLN A 53 -2.36 -10.44 -0.98
CA GLN A 53 -1.07 -10.18 -1.64
C GLN A 53 -0.88 -8.70 -1.96
N GLY A 54 -1.94 -8.00 -2.36
CA GLY A 54 -1.92 -6.55 -2.57
C GLY A 54 -1.53 -5.78 -1.31
N ILE A 55 -2.21 -6.05 -0.21
CA ILE A 55 -1.96 -5.47 1.14
C ILE A 55 -0.51 -5.70 1.55
N ARG A 56 -0.02 -6.94 1.51
CA ARG A 56 1.38 -7.26 1.83
C ARG A 56 2.38 -6.53 0.93
N THR A 57 2.05 -6.36 -0.34
CA THR A 57 2.90 -5.65 -1.31
C THR A 57 2.93 -4.14 -1.01
N PHE A 58 1.79 -3.53 -0.66
CA PHE A 58 1.75 -2.14 -0.19
C PHE A 58 2.55 -1.96 1.11
N ALA A 59 2.40 -2.88 2.07
CA ALA A 59 3.18 -2.86 3.30
C ALA A 59 4.70 -2.92 3.04
N GLN A 60 5.15 -3.73 2.08
CA GLN A 60 6.56 -3.71 1.65
C GLN A 60 6.97 -2.39 1.00
N ALA A 61 6.11 -1.78 0.17
CA ALA A 61 6.39 -0.50 -0.47
C ALA A 61 6.58 0.59 0.59
N LEU A 62 5.71 0.63 1.59
CA LEU A 62 5.77 1.59 2.70
C LEU A 62 7.01 1.38 3.57
N LYS A 63 7.33 0.12 3.93
CA LYS A 63 8.58 -0.22 4.65
C LYS A 63 9.83 0.23 3.90
N LEU A 64 9.86 0.15 2.58
CA LEU A 64 10.98 0.66 1.77
C LEU A 64 11.11 2.18 1.84
N LEU A 65 10.02 2.89 2.05
CA LEU A 65 10.01 4.34 2.25
C LEU A 65 10.28 4.75 3.70
N GLY A 66 10.33 3.78 4.63
CA GLY A 66 10.45 4.04 6.06
C GLY A 66 9.12 4.42 6.74
N VAL A 67 8.00 4.21 6.04
CA VAL A 67 6.66 4.49 6.54
C VAL A 67 6.03 3.23 7.12
N GLN A 68 5.42 3.35 8.29
CA GLN A 68 4.65 2.27 8.89
C GLN A 68 3.34 2.08 8.12
N PRO A 69 3.06 0.89 7.56
CA PRO A 69 1.78 0.62 6.94
C PRO A 69 0.64 0.67 7.96
N ILE A 70 -0.52 1.10 7.47
CA ILE A 70 -1.78 0.94 8.20
C ILE A 70 -2.11 -0.56 8.20
N ASP A 71 -1.71 -1.25 9.25
CA ASP A 71 -2.14 -2.61 9.61
C ASP A 71 -3.26 -2.48 10.66
N ASP A 72 -4.31 -3.29 10.52
CA ASP A 72 -5.26 -3.61 11.59
C ASP A 72 -4.79 -4.90 12.28
#